data_AF-A0A811PWP8-F1
#
_entry.id   AF-A0A811PWP8-F1
#
_cell.length_a   1.000
_cell.length_b   1.000
_cell.length_c   1.000
_cell.angle_alpha   90.00
_cell.angle_beta   90.00
_cell.angle_gamma   90.00
#
_symmetry.space_group_name_H-M   'P 1'
#
loop_
_entity.id
_entity.type
_entity.pdbx_description
1 polymer ?
#
loop_
_entity_poly.entity_id
_entity_poly.type
_entity_poly.pdbx_seq_one_letter_code
_entity_poly.pdbx_strand_id
1 'polypeptide(L)'
;MASPGRPGAVLVPRCPIIFNGTNWGDFVFHVEVHMDGQLLWRYLTGERICPPRPLLPTPPTYPPDADDDAKSALLEAFEAKMESYQSDLDVYETWLREEKSAKAILLASMEVDLSLSLRGLATSHLMWDHFRRSYEIRNKAMYLAVVEEAQSLRQLDSTIEDFHRQMINYAASLDGWAKFTGRWYLLASCDRPLDQRHSSPSRVSLSRLRPEFEPVRAHDS
;
A
#
# COMPACT_ATOMS: atom_id res chain seq x y z
N MET A 1 12.96 -27.69 -6.11
CA MET A 1 14.42 -27.56 -6.29
C MET A 1 14.72 -26.14 -6.75
N ALA A 2 15.42 -25.34 -5.95
CA ALA A 2 15.82 -23.99 -6.31
C ALA A 2 17.03 -24.04 -7.26
N SER A 3 16.97 -23.32 -8.39
CA SER A 3 18.13 -23.16 -9.26
C SER A 3 19.20 -22.32 -8.57
N PRO A 4 20.50 -22.68 -8.66
CA PRO A 4 21.57 -21.86 -8.12
C PRO A 4 21.69 -20.58 -8.98
N GLY A 5 21.46 -19.43 -8.36
CA GLY A 5 21.58 -18.12 -9.00
C GLY A 5 23.02 -17.86 -9.48
N ARG A 6 23.15 -17.16 -10.62
CA ARG A 6 24.44 -16.75 -11.18
C ARG A 6 25.30 -16.02 -10.14
N PRO A 7 26.59 -16.35 -10.00
CA PRO A 7 27.52 -15.57 -9.18
C PRO A 7 27.58 -14.14 -9.69
N GLY A 8 27.21 -13.17 -8.85
CA GLY A 8 27.22 -11.74 -9.18
C GLY A 8 25.84 -11.10 -9.39
N ALA A 9 24.75 -11.86 -9.35
CA ALA A 9 23.41 -11.27 -9.31
C ALA A 9 23.10 -10.78 -7.89
N VAL A 10 23.02 -9.46 -7.70
CA VAL A 10 22.47 -8.88 -6.46
C VAL A 10 21.03 -9.35 -6.34
N LEU A 11 20.76 -10.19 -5.33
CA LEU A 11 19.39 -10.60 -5.01
C LEU A 11 18.67 -9.40 -4.42
N VAL A 12 17.81 -8.77 -5.22
CA VAL A 12 16.88 -7.77 -4.71
C VAL A 12 15.87 -8.52 -3.83
N PRO A 13 15.72 -8.15 -2.54
CA PRO A 13 14.69 -8.72 -1.69
C PRO A 13 13.33 -8.54 -2.38
N ARG A 14 12.53 -9.60 -2.42
CA ARG A 14 11.17 -9.52 -2.96
C ARG A 14 10.20 -9.72 -1.82
N CYS A 15 9.06 -9.02 -1.91
CA CYS A 15 7.92 -9.38 -1.12
C CYS A 15 7.58 -10.87 -1.39
N PRO A 16 7.20 -11.65 -0.36
CA PRO A 16 6.83 -13.06 -0.56
C PRO A 16 5.66 -13.25 -1.54
N ILE A 17 4.82 -12.22 -1.69
CA ILE A 17 3.70 -12.18 -2.62
C ILE A 17 4.06 -11.33 -3.82
N ILE A 18 3.88 -11.89 -5.01
CA ILE A 18 3.96 -11.14 -6.27
C ILE A 18 2.56 -10.65 -6.62
N PHE A 19 2.43 -9.34 -6.85
CA PHE A 19 1.18 -8.77 -7.30
C PHE A 19 0.88 -9.16 -8.76
N ASN A 20 -0.32 -9.70 -8.98
CA ASN A 20 -0.79 -10.19 -10.28
C ASN A 20 -2.04 -9.45 -10.80
N GLY A 21 -2.38 -8.30 -10.19
CA GLY A 21 -3.56 -7.53 -10.56
C GLY A 21 -4.87 -7.97 -9.88
N THR A 22 -4.92 -9.16 -9.30
CA THR A 22 -6.11 -9.73 -8.65
C THR A 22 -5.89 -10.11 -7.19
N ASN A 23 -4.77 -9.74 -6.58
CA ASN A 23 -4.43 -10.01 -5.17
C ASN A 23 -4.07 -8.74 -4.36
N TRP A 24 -4.70 -7.60 -4.67
CA TRP A 24 -4.41 -6.29 -4.09
C TRP A 24 -4.35 -6.26 -2.56
N GLY A 25 -5.37 -6.76 -1.86
CA GLY A 25 -5.41 -6.70 -0.39
C GLY A 25 -4.24 -7.44 0.26
N ASP A 26 -3.99 -8.69 -0.16
CA ASP A 26 -2.88 -9.49 0.33
C ASP A 26 -1.53 -8.84 -0.01
N PHE A 27 -1.41 -8.31 -1.24
CA PHE A 27 -0.20 -7.62 -1.68
C PHE A 27 0.11 -6.39 -0.84
N VAL A 28 -0.87 -5.50 -0.59
CA VAL A 28 -0.64 -4.30 0.22
C VAL A 28 -0.18 -4.67 1.62
N PHE A 29 -0.87 -5.62 2.27
CA PHE A 29 -0.49 -6.08 3.60
C PHE A 29 0.95 -6.64 3.64
N HIS A 30 1.29 -7.51 2.69
CA HIS A 30 2.62 -8.10 2.66
C HIS A 30 3.71 -7.10 2.28
N VAL A 31 3.44 -6.12 1.41
CA VAL A 31 4.40 -5.06 1.08
C VAL A 31 4.63 -4.14 2.26
N GLU A 32 3.57 -3.77 2.98
CA GLU A 32 3.68 -2.96 4.19
C GLU A 32 4.59 -3.65 5.22
N VAL A 33 4.27 -4.89 5.61
CA VAL A 33 5.08 -5.65 6.59
C VAL A 33 6.52 -5.86 6.09
N HIS A 34 6.71 -6.21 4.82
CA HIS A 34 8.03 -6.48 4.25
C HIS A 34 8.91 -5.23 4.15
N MET A 35 8.34 -4.09 3.75
CA MET A 35 9.05 -2.82 3.63
C MET A 35 9.27 -2.17 4.99
N ASP A 36 8.33 -2.29 5.91
CA ASP A 36 8.45 -1.74 7.26
C ASP A 36 9.57 -2.44 8.05
N GLY A 37 9.68 -3.77 7.92
CA GLY A 37 10.80 -4.54 8.46
C GLY A 37 12.19 -4.14 7.89
N GLN A 38 12.22 -3.39 6.79
CA GLN A 38 13.43 -2.83 6.19
C GLN A 38 13.53 -1.31 6.35
N LEU A 39 12.60 -0.69 7.09
CA LEU A 39 12.47 0.77 7.27
C LEU A 39 12.22 1.56 5.97
N LEU A 40 11.76 0.88 4.92
CA LEU A 40 11.52 1.43 3.59
C LEU A 40 10.07 1.86 3.37
N TRP A 41 9.13 1.40 4.21
CA TRP A 41 7.69 1.68 4.02
C TRP A 41 7.39 3.18 3.95
N ARG A 42 8.08 3.96 4.76
CA ARG A 42 7.92 5.43 4.84
C ARG A 42 8.32 6.16 3.55
N TYR A 43 9.10 5.52 2.67
CA TYR A 43 9.41 6.05 1.33
C TYR A 43 8.22 5.88 0.38
N LEU A 44 7.49 4.76 0.46
CA LEU A 44 6.29 4.50 -0.33
C LEU A 44 5.12 5.40 0.13
N THR A 45 4.93 5.55 1.44
CA THR A 45 3.87 6.41 1.97
C THR A 45 4.15 7.90 1.79
N GLY A 46 5.41 8.27 1.53
CA GLY A 46 5.84 9.67 1.36
C GLY A 46 6.12 10.38 2.68
N GLU A 47 6.08 9.68 3.81
CA GLU A 47 6.46 10.22 5.13
C GLU A 47 7.95 10.57 5.22
N ARG A 48 8.80 9.86 4.48
CA ARG A 48 10.23 10.20 4.32
C ARG A 48 10.40 11.17 3.16
N ILE A 49 10.44 12.45 3.50
CA ILE A 49 10.68 13.53 2.54
C ILE A 49 12.13 13.48 2.05
N CYS A 50 12.33 13.73 0.75
CA CYS A 50 13.65 13.90 0.17
C CYS A 50 14.36 15.10 0.82
N PRO A 51 15.53 14.90 1.47
CA PRO A 51 16.30 16.02 2.01
C PRO A 51 16.80 16.91 0.87
N PRO A 52 16.98 18.22 1.10
CA PRO A 52 17.56 19.11 0.12
C PRO A 52 18.97 18.63 -0.25
N ARG A 53 19.32 18.74 -1.52
CA ARG A 53 20.68 18.41 -1.97
C ARG A 53 21.67 19.39 -1.33
N PRO A 54 22.68 18.92 -0.58
CA PRO A 54 23.64 19.79 0.05
C PRO A 54 24.48 20.53 -0.99
N LEU A 55 24.81 21.78 -0.69
CA LEU A 55 25.65 22.62 -1.54
C LEU A 55 27.06 22.66 -0.97
N LEU A 56 28.05 22.39 -1.82
CA LEU A 56 29.45 22.41 -1.42
C LEU A 56 29.83 23.82 -0.93
N PRO A 57 30.38 23.96 0.29
CA PRO A 57 30.86 25.24 0.78
C PRO A 57 31.94 25.83 -0.12
N THR A 58 31.89 27.14 -0.33
CA THR A 58 32.92 27.85 -1.09
C THR A 58 34.13 28.12 -0.19
N PRO A 59 35.37 27.89 -0.67
CA PRO A 59 36.58 28.21 0.10
C PRO A 59 36.62 29.67 0.55
N PRO A 60 37.20 29.95 1.73
CA PRO A 60 37.31 31.31 2.24
C PRO A 60 38.20 32.15 1.32
N THR A 61 37.82 33.42 1.16
CA THR A 61 38.66 34.42 0.50
C THR A 61 39.27 35.30 1.57
N TYR A 62 40.59 35.44 1.55
CA TYR A 62 41.31 36.23 2.54
C TYR A 62 41.46 37.69 2.08
N PRO A 63 41.12 38.67 2.94
CA PRO A 63 41.48 40.06 2.72
C PRO A 63 43.01 40.22 2.60
N PRO A 64 43.52 41.15 1.76
CA PRO A 64 44.96 41.37 1.58
C PRO A 64 45.70 41.75 2.86
N ASP A 65 44.99 42.39 3.79
CA ASP A 65 45.44 42.92 5.07
C ASP A 65 45.02 42.07 6.28
N ALA A 66 44.44 40.88 6.04
CA ALA A 66 44.04 40.00 7.13
C ALA A 66 45.26 39.50 7.92
N ASP A 67 45.21 39.73 9.23
CA ASP A 67 46.13 39.09 10.17
C ASP A 67 45.86 37.58 10.28
N ASP A 68 46.77 36.88 10.95
CA ASP A 68 46.71 35.42 11.03
C ASP A 68 45.56 34.92 11.90
N ASP A 69 45.11 35.72 12.87
CA ASP A 69 43.94 35.40 13.70
C ASP A 69 42.65 35.46 12.85
N ALA A 70 42.51 36.49 12.01
CA ALA A 70 41.39 36.63 11.07
C ALA A 70 41.37 35.52 10.02
N LYS A 71 42.53 35.12 9.49
CA LYS A 71 42.64 33.98 8.58
C LYS A 71 42.25 32.66 9.25
N SER A 72 42.70 32.46 10.49
CA SER A 72 42.38 31.26 11.29
C SER A 72 40.88 31.18 11.55
N ALA A 73 40.25 32.29 11.97
CA ALA A 73 38.80 32.33 12.18
C ALA A 73 37.99 32.03 10.90
N LEU A 74 38.44 32.53 9.73
CA LEU A 74 37.81 32.21 8.44
C LEU A 74 37.97 30.73 8.06
N LEU A 75 39.13 30.13 8.37
CA LEU A 75 39.39 28.72 8.15
C LEU A 75 38.53 27.85 9.06
N GLU A 76 38.47 28.13 10.35
CA GLU A 76 37.64 27.44 11.34
C GLU A 76 36.15 27.50 10.94
N ALA A 77 35.66 28.67 10.53
CA ALA A 77 34.29 28.82 10.07
C ALA A 77 34.00 28.02 8.77
N PHE A 78 35.00 27.88 7.90
CA PHE A 78 34.89 27.05 6.70
C PHE A 78 34.91 25.56 7.05
N GLU A 79 35.78 25.12 7.96
CA GLU A 79 35.84 23.73 8.45
C GLU A 79 34.52 23.33 9.10
N ALA A 80 33.95 24.18 9.96
CA ALA A 80 32.62 23.93 10.56
C ALA A 80 31.51 23.80 9.48
N LYS A 81 31.56 24.62 8.42
CA LYS A 81 30.62 24.48 7.28
C LYS A 81 30.86 23.18 6.50
N MET A 82 32.11 22.76 6.35
CA MET A 82 32.47 21.51 5.69
C MET A 82 31.96 20.29 6.48
N GLU A 83 32.07 20.31 7.81
CA GLU A 83 31.51 19.28 8.68
C GLU A 83 29.98 19.19 8.54
N SER A 84 29.28 20.34 8.57
CA SER A 84 27.84 20.38 8.33
C SER A 84 27.46 19.83 6.95
N TYR A 85 28.20 20.24 5.90
CA TYR A 85 27.99 19.75 4.54
C TYR A 85 28.16 18.24 4.43
N GLN A 86 29.20 17.67 5.07
CA GLN A 86 29.43 16.23 5.05
C GLN A 86 28.31 15.46 5.76
N SER A 87 27.85 15.96 6.91
CA SER A 87 26.70 15.40 7.62
C SER A 87 25.44 15.41 6.75
N ASP A 88 25.12 16.56 6.14
CA ASP A 88 23.96 16.68 5.26
C ASP A 88 24.08 15.79 4.01
N LEU A 89 25.30 15.63 3.49
CA LEU A 89 25.59 14.76 2.33
C LEU A 89 25.33 13.29 2.67
N ASP A 90 25.79 12.81 3.83
CA ASP A 90 25.54 11.43 4.25
C ASP A 90 24.03 11.15 4.41
N VAL A 91 23.28 12.09 4.98
CA VAL A 91 21.81 12.01 5.06
C VAL A 91 21.18 11.93 3.67
N TYR A 92 21.61 12.78 2.74
CA TYR A 92 21.09 12.81 1.38
C TYR A 92 21.42 11.54 0.59
N GLU A 93 22.66 11.04 0.69
CA GLU A 93 23.09 9.81 0.02
C GLU A 93 22.41 8.57 0.59
N THR A 94 22.22 8.51 1.92
CA THR A 94 21.45 7.46 2.58
C THR A 94 20.00 7.46 2.09
N TRP A 95 19.35 8.63 2.04
CA TRP A 95 18.00 8.74 1.48
C TRP A 95 17.93 8.23 0.03
N LEU A 96 18.88 8.62 -0.83
CA LEU A 96 18.92 8.15 -2.22
C LEU A 96 19.09 6.64 -2.34
N ARG A 97 19.91 6.03 -1.48
CA ARG A 97 20.13 4.58 -1.46
C ARG A 97 18.85 3.86 -1.08
N GLU A 98 18.20 4.28 0.01
CA GLU A 98 16.97 3.67 0.51
C GLU A 98 15.81 3.87 -0.48
N GLU A 99 15.68 5.05 -1.08
CA GLU A 99 14.70 5.33 -2.14
C GLU A 99 14.89 4.40 -3.36
N LYS A 100 16.13 4.15 -3.78
CA LYS A 100 16.43 3.18 -4.86
C LYS A 100 16.05 1.76 -4.45
N SER A 101 16.34 1.37 -3.21
CA SER A 101 15.96 0.05 -2.68
C SER A 101 14.44 -0.12 -2.65
N ALA A 102 13.71 0.87 -2.15
CA ALA A 102 12.26 0.88 -2.10
C ALA A 102 11.64 0.70 -3.49
N LYS A 103 12.14 1.45 -4.50
CA LYS A 103 11.72 1.27 -5.90
C LYS A 103 12.00 -0.14 -6.41
N ALA A 104 13.21 -0.65 -6.17
CA ALA A 104 13.62 -1.96 -6.66
C ALA A 104 12.74 -3.08 -6.09
N ILE A 105 12.49 -3.05 -4.78
CA ILE A 105 11.64 -4.04 -4.11
C ILE A 105 10.19 -3.91 -4.61
N LEU A 106 9.64 -2.70 -4.73
CA LEU A 106 8.28 -2.48 -5.23
C LEU A 106 8.12 -3.08 -6.64
N LEU A 107 9.00 -2.72 -7.58
CA LEU A 107 8.96 -3.22 -8.95
C LEU A 107 9.20 -4.74 -9.03
N ALA A 108 10.08 -5.28 -8.20
CA ALA A 108 10.36 -6.71 -8.16
C ALA A 108 9.25 -7.55 -7.51
N SER A 109 8.32 -6.90 -6.81
CA SER A 109 7.20 -7.55 -6.10
C SER A 109 5.90 -7.56 -6.90
N MET A 110 5.95 -7.27 -8.21
CA MET A 110 4.78 -7.31 -9.09
C MET A 110 5.13 -7.91 -10.44
N GLU A 111 4.10 -8.35 -11.17
CA GLU A 111 4.26 -8.80 -12.55
C GLU A 111 4.80 -7.67 -13.45
N VAL A 112 5.58 -8.05 -14.45
CA VAL A 112 6.32 -7.11 -15.30
C VAL A 112 5.37 -6.14 -16.00
N ASP A 113 4.26 -6.62 -16.56
CA ASP A 113 3.30 -5.79 -17.28
C ASP A 113 2.68 -4.72 -16.37
N LEU A 114 2.50 -5.02 -15.09
CA LEU A 114 1.99 -4.09 -14.09
C LEU A 114 3.06 -3.08 -13.68
N SER A 115 4.31 -3.52 -13.53
CA SER A 115 5.45 -2.64 -13.21
C SER A 115 5.71 -1.60 -14.31
N LEU A 116 5.39 -1.92 -15.57
CA LEU A 116 5.57 -1.00 -16.70
C LEU A 116 4.70 0.25 -16.58
N SER A 117 3.53 0.17 -15.92
CA SER A 117 2.67 1.34 -15.65
C SER A 117 3.34 2.38 -14.75
N LEU A 118 4.35 1.99 -13.99
CA LEU A 118 5.07 2.86 -13.05
C LEU A 118 6.30 3.54 -13.70
N ARG A 119 6.58 3.23 -14.96
CA ARG A 119 7.74 3.75 -15.68
C ARG A 119 7.66 5.28 -15.78
N GLY A 120 8.78 5.94 -15.48
CA GLY A 120 8.92 7.40 -15.57
C GLY A 120 8.47 8.16 -14.33
N LEU A 121 7.87 7.49 -13.34
CA LEU A 121 7.57 8.11 -12.06
C LEU A 121 8.85 8.30 -11.24
N ALA A 122 9.03 9.54 -10.74
CA ALA A 122 10.31 9.98 -10.21
C ALA A 122 10.66 9.35 -8.86
N THR A 123 9.67 9.01 -8.02
CA THR A 123 9.89 8.49 -6.67
C THR A 123 9.06 7.23 -6.38
N SER A 124 9.50 6.43 -5.41
CA SER A 124 8.77 5.26 -4.90
C SER A 124 7.39 5.66 -4.39
N HIS A 125 7.28 6.84 -3.75
CA HIS A 125 6.02 7.43 -3.35
C HIS A 125 5.07 7.64 -4.54
N LEU A 126 5.53 8.30 -5.61
CA LEU A 126 4.69 8.54 -6.79
C LEU A 126 4.28 7.23 -7.46
N MET A 127 5.20 6.25 -7.51
CA MET A 127 4.90 4.89 -7.98
C MET A 127 3.80 4.24 -7.14
N TRP A 128 3.96 4.22 -5.83
CA TRP A 128 3.00 3.63 -4.90
C TRP A 128 1.64 4.32 -4.95
N ASP A 129 1.61 5.65 -4.95
CA ASP A 129 0.36 6.43 -4.97
C ASP A 129 -0.41 6.24 -6.28
N HIS A 130 0.26 6.28 -7.43
CA HIS A 130 -0.36 5.97 -8.73
C HIS A 130 -0.98 4.56 -8.73
N PHE A 131 -0.21 3.60 -8.23
CA PHE A 131 -0.62 2.21 -8.19
C PHE A 131 -1.82 1.97 -7.27
N ARG A 132 -1.74 2.49 -6.05
CA ARG A 132 -2.80 2.44 -5.05
C ARG A 132 -4.10 3.04 -5.57
N ARG A 133 -4.06 4.23 -6.18
CA ARG A 133 -5.27 4.86 -6.75
C ARG A 133 -5.91 3.97 -7.83
N SER A 134 -5.09 3.39 -8.71
CA SER A 134 -5.57 2.57 -9.83
C SER A 134 -6.31 1.31 -9.37
N TYR A 135 -5.84 0.67 -8.29
CA TYR A 135 -6.43 -0.58 -7.80
C TYR A 135 -7.45 -0.37 -6.68
N GLU A 136 -7.32 0.65 -5.83
CA GLU A 136 -8.36 0.99 -4.87
C GLU A 136 -9.67 1.36 -5.56
N ILE A 137 -9.63 2.15 -6.64
CA ILE A 137 -10.83 2.54 -7.39
C ILE A 137 -11.46 1.30 -8.04
N ARG A 138 -10.65 0.47 -8.70
CA ARG A 138 -11.11 -0.74 -9.37
C ARG A 138 -11.75 -1.73 -8.40
N ASN A 139 -11.13 -1.89 -7.23
CA ASN A 139 -11.63 -2.79 -6.20
C ASN A 139 -12.91 -2.26 -5.54
N LYS A 140 -13.01 -0.94 -5.30
CA LYS A 140 -14.25 -0.33 -4.81
C LYS A 140 -15.39 -0.50 -5.81
N ALA A 141 -15.16 -0.26 -7.09
CA ALA A 141 -16.17 -0.45 -8.13
C ALA A 141 -16.62 -1.92 -8.23
N MET A 142 -15.67 -2.86 -8.20
CA MET A 142 -15.94 -4.29 -8.25
C MET A 142 -16.70 -4.77 -6.99
N TYR A 143 -16.31 -4.30 -5.80
CA TYR A 143 -17.05 -4.55 -4.57
C TYR A 143 -18.48 -4.02 -4.64
N LEU A 144 -18.69 -2.79 -5.12
CA LEU A 144 -20.02 -2.22 -5.26
C LEU A 144 -20.88 -3.01 -6.25
N ALA A 145 -20.32 -3.45 -7.39
CA ALA A 145 -21.04 -4.28 -8.35
C ALA A 145 -21.51 -5.61 -7.73
N VAL A 146 -20.65 -6.28 -6.95
CA VAL A 146 -21.02 -7.52 -6.24
C VAL A 146 -22.09 -7.26 -5.17
N VAL A 147 -22.03 -6.12 -4.47
CA VAL A 147 -23.06 -5.72 -3.50
C VAL A 147 -24.40 -5.44 -4.19
N GLU A 148 -24.40 -4.71 -5.31
CA GLU A 148 -25.60 -4.42 -6.10
C GLU A 148 -26.22 -5.70 -6.69
N GLU A 149 -25.39 -6.59 -7.24
CA GLU A 149 -25.84 -7.89 -7.72
C GLU A 149 -26.47 -8.70 -6.58
N ALA A 150 -25.77 -8.80 -5.43
CA ALA A 150 -26.30 -9.44 -4.25
C ALA A 150 -27.61 -8.79 -3.77
N GLN A 151 -27.77 -7.46 -3.89
CA GLN A 151 -29.02 -6.74 -3.55
C GLN A 151 -30.15 -6.97 -4.56
N SER A 152 -29.82 -7.21 -5.82
CA SER A 152 -30.77 -7.48 -6.90
C SER A 152 -31.36 -8.89 -6.83
N LEU A 153 -30.70 -9.83 -6.13
CA LEU A 153 -31.18 -11.20 -5.96
C LEU A 153 -32.59 -11.22 -5.38
N ARG A 154 -33.48 -11.91 -6.08
CA ARG A 154 -34.85 -12.23 -5.69
C ARG A 154 -35.03 -13.72 -5.94
N GLN A 155 -35.82 -14.39 -5.10
CA GLN A 155 -36.10 -15.82 -5.27
C GLN A 155 -36.67 -16.12 -6.67
N LEU A 156 -37.55 -15.25 -7.21
CA LEU A 156 -38.22 -15.45 -8.50
C LEU A 156 -38.67 -16.91 -8.67
N ASP A 157 -38.43 -17.56 -9.80
CA ASP A 157 -38.82 -18.96 -10.07
C ASP A 157 -37.87 -20.01 -9.48
N SER A 158 -36.86 -19.61 -8.71
CA SER A 158 -35.93 -20.55 -8.08
C SER A 158 -36.53 -21.21 -6.83
N THR A 159 -36.12 -22.45 -6.58
CA THR A 159 -36.46 -23.14 -5.33
C THR A 159 -35.81 -22.44 -4.14
N ILE A 160 -36.40 -22.57 -2.94
CA ILE A 160 -35.85 -21.97 -1.72
C ILE A 160 -34.42 -22.43 -1.47
N GLU A 161 -34.12 -23.71 -1.73
CA GLU A 161 -32.78 -24.29 -1.54
C GLU A 161 -31.76 -23.74 -2.54
N ASP A 162 -32.16 -23.57 -3.82
CA ASP A 162 -31.33 -22.92 -4.83
C ASP A 162 -31.04 -21.46 -4.50
N PHE A 163 -32.05 -20.73 -4.04
CA PHE A 163 -31.92 -19.34 -3.61
C PHE A 163 -31.00 -19.22 -2.39
N HIS A 164 -31.13 -20.11 -1.40
CA HIS A 164 -30.25 -20.16 -0.23
C HIS A 164 -28.80 -20.46 -0.62
N ARG A 165 -28.58 -21.44 -1.52
CA ARG A 165 -27.25 -21.77 -2.03
C ARG A 165 -26.62 -20.59 -2.78
N GLN A 166 -27.39 -19.88 -3.59
CA GLN A 166 -26.93 -18.65 -4.25
C GLN A 166 -26.53 -17.59 -3.21
N MET A 167 -27.39 -17.32 -2.23
CA MET A 167 -27.10 -16.34 -1.16
C MET A 167 -25.84 -16.69 -0.36
N ILE A 168 -25.61 -17.97 -0.04
CA ILE A 168 -24.38 -18.43 0.65
C ILE A 168 -23.14 -18.20 -0.22
N ASN A 169 -23.21 -18.50 -1.52
CA ASN A 169 -22.09 -18.28 -2.43
C ASN A 169 -21.73 -16.79 -2.57
N TYR A 170 -22.72 -15.90 -2.64
CA TYR A 170 -22.47 -14.46 -2.66
C TYR A 170 -21.92 -13.94 -1.32
N ALA A 171 -22.40 -14.46 -0.19
CA ALA A 171 -21.86 -14.11 1.13
C ALA A 171 -20.38 -14.53 1.27
N ALA A 172 -20.03 -15.74 0.79
CA ALA A 172 -18.64 -16.20 0.75
C ALA A 172 -17.78 -15.37 -0.21
N SER A 173 -18.33 -14.95 -1.36
CA SER A 173 -17.65 -14.03 -2.28
C SER A 173 -17.36 -12.69 -1.60
N LEU A 174 -18.37 -12.09 -0.95
CA LEU A 174 -18.24 -10.81 -0.23
C LEU A 174 -17.22 -10.87 0.92
N ASP A 175 -17.14 -12.00 1.64
CA ASP A 175 -16.10 -12.22 2.67
C ASP A 175 -14.70 -12.28 2.04
N GLY A 176 -14.58 -12.95 0.89
CA GLY A 176 -13.36 -12.90 0.05
C GLY A 176 -13.00 -11.48 -0.37
N TRP A 177 -13.98 -10.67 -0.78
CA TRP A 177 -13.78 -9.26 -1.16
C TRP A 177 -13.41 -8.35 0.02
N ALA A 178 -13.94 -8.61 1.21
CA ALA A 178 -13.60 -7.86 2.42
C ALA A 178 -12.12 -8.06 2.82
N LYS A 179 -11.61 -9.29 2.64
CA LYS A 179 -10.18 -9.62 2.77
C LYS A 179 -9.37 -8.98 1.65
N PHE A 180 -9.85 -9.10 0.40
CA PHE A 180 -9.20 -8.57 -0.81
C PHE A 180 -9.10 -7.03 -0.88
N THR A 181 -10.01 -6.29 -0.23
CA THR A 181 -9.97 -4.83 -0.16
C THR A 181 -9.13 -4.30 1.01
N GLY A 182 -8.54 -5.19 1.83
CA GLY A 182 -7.80 -4.82 3.05
C GLY A 182 -8.69 -4.19 4.14
N ARG A 183 -10.01 -4.12 3.91
CA ARG A 183 -10.97 -3.42 4.77
C ARG A 183 -11.23 -4.16 6.09
N TRP A 184 -10.81 -5.43 6.17
CA TRP A 184 -10.80 -6.19 7.41
C TRP A 184 -9.86 -5.57 8.46
N TYR A 185 -8.72 -4.99 8.07
CA TYR A 185 -7.74 -4.43 9.02
C TYR A 185 -8.15 -3.07 9.59
N LEU A 186 -8.83 -2.21 8.82
CA LEU A 186 -9.38 -0.96 9.35
C LEU A 186 -10.52 -1.17 10.36
N LEU A 187 -11.15 -2.34 10.35
CA LEU A 187 -12.20 -2.73 11.31
C LEU A 187 -11.66 -3.62 12.43
N ALA A 188 -10.60 -4.42 12.21
CA ALA A 188 -10.02 -5.28 13.24
C ALA A 188 -9.14 -4.54 14.26
N SER A 189 -8.59 -3.37 13.92
CA SER A 189 -7.85 -2.52 14.86
C SER A 189 -8.74 -1.71 15.81
N CYS A 190 -10.06 -1.82 15.67
CA CYS A 190 -11.01 -1.30 16.63
C CYS A 190 -11.96 -2.44 16.99
N ASP A 191 -11.83 -2.98 18.21
CA ASP A 191 -12.89 -3.73 18.90
C ASP A 191 -14.12 -2.82 19.12
N ARG A 192 -14.73 -2.35 18.04
CA ARG A 192 -16.11 -1.91 18.03
C ARG A 192 -16.87 -3.07 17.41
N PRO A 193 -17.81 -3.68 18.14
CA PRO A 193 -18.78 -4.56 17.52
C PRO A 193 -19.34 -3.80 16.32
N LEU A 194 -19.22 -4.38 15.11
CA LEU A 194 -19.97 -3.87 13.97
C LEU A 194 -21.41 -3.72 14.47
N ASP A 195 -21.86 -2.46 14.51
CA ASP A 195 -23.19 -2.07 14.91
C ASP A 195 -24.19 -3.07 14.31
N GLN A 196 -25.13 -3.55 15.13
CA GLN A 196 -26.17 -4.56 14.82
C GLN A 196 -27.14 -4.15 13.69
N ARG A 197 -26.70 -3.30 12.75
CA ARG A 197 -27.46 -2.82 11.58
C ARG A 197 -27.19 -3.61 10.31
N HIS A 198 -26.26 -4.55 10.31
CA HIS A 198 -26.27 -5.61 9.30
C HIS A 198 -27.19 -6.70 9.81
N SER A 199 -28.43 -6.68 9.32
CA SER A 199 -29.36 -7.80 9.43
C SER A 199 -28.61 -9.09 9.11
N SER A 200 -28.73 -10.09 9.99
CA SER A 200 -28.13 -11.41 9.78
C SER A 200 -28.44 -11.91 8.36
N PRO A 201 -27.55 -12.69 7.72
CA PRO A 201 -27.80 -13.26 6.39
C PRO A 201 -29.18 -13.95 6.27
N SER A 202 -29.69 -14.50 7.37
CA SER A 202 -31.05 -15.01 7.51
C SER A 202 -32.15 -13.94 7.36
N ARG A 203 -32.04 -12.79 8.04
CA ARG A 203 -33.00 -11.66 7.95
C ARG A 203 -33.02 -11.00 6.56
N VAL A 204 -31.86 -10.90 5.89
CA VAL A 204 -31.78 -10.41 4.50
C VAL A 204 -32.38 -11.41 3.52
N SER A 205 -32.23 -12.72 3.77
CA SER A 205 -32.82 -13.77 2.92
C SER A 205 -34.36 -13.80 3.06
N LEU A 206 -34.87 -13.71 4.29
CA LEU A 206 -36.30 -13.73 4.58
C LEU A 206 -37.06 -12.54 3.94
N SER A 207 -36.46 -11.35 3.94
CA SER A 207 -37.06 -10.15 3.31
C SER A 207 -37.13 -10.20 1.78
N ARG A 208 -36.48 -11.19 1.14
CA ARG A 208 -36.38 -11.34 -0.33
C ARG A 208 -37.10 -12.57 -0.87
N LEU A 209 -37.74 -13.35 0.01
CA LEU A 209 -38.64 -14.43 -0.36
C LEU A 209 -39.89 -13.88 -1.03
N ARG A 210 -40.55 -14.71 -1.85
CA ARG A 210 -41.82 -14.34 -2.48
C ARG A 210 -42.89 -13.89 -1.44
N PRO A 211 -43.86 -13.05 -1.84
CA PRO A 211 -44.93 -12.59 -0.95
C PRO A 211 -45.72 -13.73 -0.30
N GLU A 212 -45.85 -14.87 -0.98
CA GLU A 212 -46.52 -16.07 -0.49
C GLU A 212 -45.87 -16.71 0.76
N PHE A 213 -44.64 -16.32 1.12
CA PHE A 213 -43.93 -16.77 2.32
C PHE A 213 -43.92 -15.72 3.46
N GLU A 214 -44.78 -14.69 3.39
CA GLU A 214 -45.00 -13.69 4.47
C GLU A 214 -45.15 -14.29 5.89
N PRO A 215 -45.87 -15.43 6.11
CA PRO A 215 -46.06 -16.00 7.44
C PRO A 215 -44.75 -16.47 8.09
N VAL A 216 -43.75 -16.85 7.29
CA VAL A 216 -42.43 -17.30 7.76
C VAL A 216 -41.56 -16.10 8.19
N ARG A 217 -41.78 -14.91 7.61
CA ARG A 217 -41.08 -13.68 8.03
C ARG A 217 -41.59 -13.14 9.37
N ALA A 218 -42.88 -13.35 9.67
CA ALA A 218 -43.53 -12.85 10.87
C ALA A 218 -43.20 -13.65 12.15
N HIS A 219 -42.72 -14.89 12.00
CA HIS A 219 -42.42 -15.77 13.14
C HIS A 219 -41.02 -15.58 13.75
N ASP A 220 -40.09 -14.96 13.00
CA ASP A 220 -38.67 -14.76 13.38
C ASP A 220 -38.29 -13.27 13.64
N SER A 221 -39.29 -12.41 13.87
CA SER A 221 -39.08 -10.98 14.21
C SER A 221 -38.85 -10.77 15.70
#